data_AF-A0A8T7JB76-F1
#
_entry.id   AF-A0A8T7JB76-F1
#
_cell.length_a   1.000
_cell.length_b   1.000
_cell.length_c   1.000
_cell.angle_alpha   90.00
_cell.angle_beta   90.00
_cell.angle_gamma   90.00
#
_symmetry.space_group_name_H-M   'P 1'
#
loop_
_entity.id
_entity.type
_entity.pdbx_description
1 polymer ?
#
loop_
_entity_poly.entity_id
_entity_poly.type
_entity_poly.pdbx_seq_one_letter_code
_entity_poly.pdbx_strand_id
1 'polypeptide(L)'
;MSRTLLIVILGAMVMISAIMVADVRHKGRQRYADLNKLERTIDEALYQWTQLLLERGSQASLPRIEQIAIGDLQMRKPSLTEIEVFDGR
;
A
#
# COMPACT_ATOMS: atom_id res chain seq x y z
N MET A 1 -26.40 -35.76 42.01
CA MET A 1 -26.48 -36.16 40.59
C MET A 1 -26.56 -34.95 39.64
N SER A 2 -27.44 -33.97 39.87
CA SER A 2 -27.59 -32.77 39.02
C SER A 2 -26.31 -31.93 38.88
N ARG A 3 -25.57 -31.71 39.97
CA ARG A 3 -24.33 -30.92 39.98
C ARG A 3 -23.22 -31.54 39.12
N THR A 4 -23.04 -32.86 39.21
CA THR A 4 -22.04 -33.59 38.41
C THR A 4 -22.37 -33.52 36.92
N LEU A 5 -23.66 -33.64 36.57
CA LEU A 5 -24.13 -33.54 35.19
C LEU A 5 -23.86 -32.14 34.60
N LEU A 6 -24.09 -31.07 35.38
CA LEU A 6 -23.74 -29.71 34.99
C LEU A 6 -22.23 -29.52 34.75
N ILE A 7 -21.38 -30.10 35.62
CA ILE A 7 -19.93 -30.02 35.48
C ILE A 7 -19.47 -30.73 34.20
N VAL A 8 -20.03 -31.90 33.90
CA VAL A 8 -19.71 -32.65 32.68
C VAL A 8 -20.13 -31.88 31.43
N ILE A 9 -21.34 -31.30 31.42
CA ILE A 9 -21.83 -30.49 30.29
C ILE A 9 -20.94 -29.26 30.09
N LEU A 10 -20.59 -28.56 31.16
CA LEU A 10 -19.71 -27.39 31.08
C LEU A 10 -18.33 -27.77 30.55
N GLY A 11 -17.76 -28.88 31.03
CA GLY A 11 -16.49 -29.41 30.54
C GLY A 11 -16.54 -29.74 29.04
N ALA A 12 -17.60 -30.42 28.59
CA ALA A 12 -17.81 -30.72 27.18
C ALA A 12 -17.93 -29.43 26.34
N MET A 13 -18.66 -28.43 26.81
CA MET A 13 -18.81 -27.16 26.11
C MET A 13 -17.48 -26.40 25.98
N VAL A 14 -16.64 -26.42 27.02
CA VAL A 14 -15.29 -25.83 26.99
C VAL A 14 -14.39 -26.56 25.98
N MET A 15 -14.43 -27.90 25.95
CA MET A 15 -13.66 -28.70 24.99
C MET A 15 -14.07 -28.40 23.55
N ILE A 16 -15.37 -28.32 23.28
CA ILE A 16 -15.90 -27.97 21.95
C ILE A 16 -15.44 -26.56 21.56
N SER A 17 -15.53 -25.59 22.46
CA SER A 17 -15.05 -24.23 22.23
C SER A 17 -13.56 -24.18 21.88
N ALA A 18 -12.72 -24.92 22.62
CA ALA A 18 -11.29 -24.97 22.36
C ALA A 18 -10.96 -25.51 20.96
N ILE A 19 -11.64 -26.58 20.53
CA ILE A 19 -11.47 -27.16 19.19
C ILE A 19 -11.93 -26.17 18.11
N MET A 20 -13.08 -25.51 18.32
CA MET A 20 -13.62 -24.55 17.37
C MET A 20 -12.70 -23.34 17.19
N VAL A 21 -12.14 -22.81 18.28
CA VAL A 21 -11.15 -21.72 18.23
C VAL A 21 -9.89 -22.15 17.46
N ALA A 22 -9.41 -23.37 17.69
CA ALA A 22 -8.24 -23.90 16.98
C ALA A 22 -8.50 -24.03 15.47
N ASP A 23 -9.69 -24.53 15.08
CA ASP A 23 -10.11 -24.65 13.68
C ASP A 23 -10.24 -23.28 13.00
N VAL A 24 -10.90 -22.31 13.66
CA VAL A 24 -11.01 -20.93 13.15
C VAL A 24 -9.63 -20.31 12.96
N ARG A 25 -8.70 -20.50 13.90
CA ARG A 25 -7.31 -20.02 13.75
C ARG A 25 -6.59 -20.72 12.60
N HIS A 26 -6.82 -22.01 12.38
CA HIS A 26 -6.20 -22.74 11.28
C HIS A 26 -6.72 -22.26 9.92
N LYS A 27 -8.05 -22.14 9.76
CA LYS A 27 -8.69 -21.59 8.56
C LYS A 27 -8.28 -20.14 8.31
N GLY A 28 -8.16 -19.35 9.36
CA GLY A 28 -7.64 -17.98 9.29
C GLY A 28 -6.25 -17.96 8.67
N ARG A 29 -5.32 -18.78 9.16
CA ARG A 29 -3.96 -18.87 8.60
C ARG A 29 -3.94 -19.22 7.11
N GLN A 30 -4.81 -20.13 6.66
CA GLN A 30 -4.91 -20.48 5.25
C GLN A 30 -5.42 -19.30 4.40
N ARG A 31 -6.53 -18.67 4.82
CA ARG A 31 -7.11 -17.50 4.14
C ARG A 31 -6.12 -16.33 4.04
N TYR A 32 -5.35 -16.10 5.10
CA TYR A 32 -4.28 -15.09 5.10
C TYR A 32 -3.12 -15.44 4.18
N ALA A 33 -2.76 -16.72 4.04
CA ALA A 33 -1.73 -17.14 3.11
C ALA A 33 -2.12 -16.84 1.65
N ASP A 34 -3.39 -17.09 1.30
CA ASP A 34 -3.92 -16.79 -0.04
C ASP A 34 -3.92 -15.28 -0.33
N LEU A 35 -4.36 -14.48 0.64
CA LEU A 35 -4.34 -13.01 0.53
C LEU A 35 -2.91 -12.48 0.35
N ASN A 36 -1.98 -12.93 1.20
CA ASN A 36 -0.57 -12.57 1.10
C ASN A 36 0.04 -12.95 -0.26
N LYS A 37 -0.40 -14.05 -0.87
CA LYS A 37 0.08 -14.46 -2.19
C LYS A 37 -0.34 -13.46 -3.28
N LEU A 38 -1.58 -12.98 -3.22
CA LEU A 38 -2.07 -11.98 -4.17
C LEU A 38 -1.39 -10.62 -3.96
N GLU A 39 -1.24 -10.21 -2.71
CA GLU A 39 -0.55 -8.96 -2.33
C GLU A 39 0.90 -8.94 -2.84
N ARG A 40 1.64 -10.05 -2.71
CA ARG A 40 2.99 -10.18 -3.28
C ARG A 40 3.06 -9.93 -4.79
N THR A 41 2.02 -10.28 -5.53
CA THR A 41 1.98 -10.04 -6.99
C THR A 41 1.87 -8.55 -7.29
N ILE A 42 1.09 -7.83 -6.49
CA ILE A 42 0.95 -6.37 -6.59
C ILE A 42 2.26 -5.70 -6.19
N ASP A 43 2.88 -6.13 -5.09
CA ASP A 43 4.15 -5.58 -4.61
C ASP A 43 5.26 -5.73 -5.65
N GLU A 44 5.36 -6.90 -6.30
CA GLU A 44 6.34 -7.14 -7.36
C GLU A 44 6.13 -6.20 -8.56
N ALA A 45 4.87 -6.02 -8.98
CA ALA A 45 4.54 -5.08 -10.05
C ALA A 45 4.85 -3.62 -9.67
N LEU A 46 4.55 -3.21 -8.43
CA LEU A 46 4.86 -1.87 -7.91
C LEU A 46 6.36 -1.62 -7.82
N TYR A 47 7.13 -2.63 -7.42
CA TYR A 47 8.58 -2.57 -7.38
C TYR A 47 9.15 -2.31 -8.79
N GLN A 48 8.75 -3.12 -9.78
CA GLN A 48 9.18 -2.95 -11.16
C GLN A 48 8.74 -1.60 -11.73
N TRP A 49 7.51 -1.17 -11.46
CA TRP A 49 7.02 0.13 -11.90
C TRP A 49 7.81 1.29 -11.31
N THR A 50 8.10 1.24 -10.02
CA THR A 50 8.89 2.28 -9.32
C THR A 50 10.31 2.32 -9.87
N GLN A 51 10.92 1.15 -10.11
CA GLN A 51 12.22 1.06 -10.76
C GLN A 51 12.20 1.69 -12.16
N LEU A 52 11.24 1.32 -13.01
CA LEU A 52 11.08 1.90 -14.34
C LEU A 52 10.84 3.42 -14.30
N LEU A 53 10.08 3.91 -13.32
CA LEU A 53 9.85 5.33 -13.13
C LEU A 53 11.14 6.05 -12.72
N LEU A 54 11.99 5.44 -11.90
CA LEU A 54 13.30 6.00 -11.55
C LEU A 54 14.25 5.99 -12.76
N GLU A 55 14.29 4.90 -13.51
CA GLU A 55 15.08 4.77 -14.73
C GLU A 55 14.67 5.84 -15.76
N ARG A 56 13.37 6.00 -16.02
CA ARG A 56 12.85 7.03 -16.93
C ARG A 56 12.90 8.43 -16.36
N GLY A 57 12.60 8.60 -15.08
CA GLY A 57 12.62 9.87 -14.36
C GLY A 57 14.01 10.49 -14.31
N SER A 58 15.06 9.65 -14.27
CA SER A 58 16.44 10.12 -14.41
C SER A 58 16.71 10.81 -15.76
N GLN A 59 16.00 10.41 -16.83
CA GLN A 59 16.07 11.01 -18.17
C GLN A 59 14.94 12.01 -18.49
N ALA A 60 13.82 11.93 -17.77
CA ALA A 60 12.61 12.75 -17.97
C ALA A 60 12.51 13.94 -17.01
N SER A 61 13.47 14.10 -16.10
CA SER A 61 13.49 15.24 -15.19
C SER A 61 13.71 16.54 -15.96
N LEU A 62 13.09 17.60 -15.47
CA LEU A 62 13.31 19.03 -15.73
C LEU A 62 14.44 19.47 -16.68
N PRO A 63 15.72 19.04 -16.55
CA PRO A 63 16.80 19.44 -17.44
C PRO A 63 16.50 19.40 -18.94
N ARG A 64 15.74 18.42 -19.46
CA ARG A 64 15.41 18.39 -20.89
C ARG A 64 14.40 19.47 -21.27
N ILE A 65 13.38 19.67 -20.45
CA ILE A 65 12.36 20.71 -20.66
C ILE A 65 13.01 22.10 -20.51
N GLU A 66 13.90 22.26 -19.52
CA GLU A 66 14.65 23.50 -19.29
C GLU A 66 15.66 23.78 -20.43
N GLN A 67 16.32 22.74 -20.96
CA GLN A 67 17.19 22.88 -22.14
C GLN A 67 16.42 23.28 -23.39
N ILE A 68 15.25 22.69 -23.66
CA ILE A 68 14.40 23.08 -24.80
C ILE A 68 13.83 24.49 -24.58
N ALA A 69 13.39 24.82 -23.36
CA ALA A 69 12.87 26.14 -23.02
C ALA A 69 13.94 27.24 -23.20
N ILE A 70 15.17 27.01 -22.75
CA ILE A 70 16.27 27.96 -22.90
C ILE A 70 16.83 27.98 -24.33
N GLY A 71 17.00 26.81 -24.95
CA GLY A 71 17.64 26.66 -26.25
C GLY A 71 16.73 27.01 -27.42
N ASP A 72 15.56 26.37 -27.50
CA ASP A 72 14.65 26.48 -28.65
C ASP A 72 13.64 27.62 -28.48
N LEU A 73 13.20 27.88 -27.24
CA LEU A 73 12.20 28.91 -26.94
C LEU A 73 12.81 30.22 -26.37
N GLN A 74 14.13 30.27 -26.17
CA GLN A 74 14.87 31.41 -25.58
C GLN A 74 14.27 31.93 -24.26
N MET A 75 13.60 31.06 -23.50
CA MET A 75 13.00 31.41 -22.22
C MET A 75 14.10 31.70 -21.19
N ARG A 76 13.88 32.73 -20.39
CA ARG A 76 14.75 33.17 -19.28
C ARG A 76 13.91 33.29 -18.02
N LYS A 77 14.48 32.95 -16.86
CA LYS A 77 13.80 33.17 -15.58
C LYS A 77 13.58 34.68 -15.40
N PRO A 78 12.34 35.13 -15.14
CA PRO A 78 12.05 36.54 -14.92
C PRO A 78 12.76 37.04 -13.66
N SER A 79 13.17 38.30 -13.68
CA SER A 79 13.79 38.94 -12.51
C SER A 79 12.72 39.27 -11.46
N LEU A 80 13.10 39.41 -10.18
CA LEU A 80 12.18 39.71 -9.08
C LEU A 80 11.34 40.98 -9.32
N THR A 81 11.81 41.88 -10.17
CA THR A 81 11.16 43.15 -10.55
C THR A 81 10.07 42.99 -11.61
N GLU A 82 9.94 41.81 -12.22
CA GLU A 82 9.05 41.51 -13.36
C GLU A 82 7.84 40.65 -12.95
N ILE A 83 7.74 40.32 -11.65
CA ILE A 83 6.67 39.48 -11.11
C ILE A 83 5.50 40.39 -10.70
N GLU A 84 4.49 40.48 -11.56
CA GLU A 84 3.22 41.13 -11.21
C GLU A 84 2.28 40.11 -10.55
N VAL A 85 2.04 40.29 -9.25
CA VAL A 85 1.04 39.51 -8.50
C VAL A 85 -0.32 40.16 -8.72
N PHE A 86 -1.15 39.50 -9.52
CA PHE A 86 -2.53 39.94 -9.73
C PHE A 86 -3.38 39.53 -8.53
N ASP A 87 -3.67 40.47 -7.63
CA ASP A 87 -4.62 40.29 -6.52
C ASP A 87 -6.04 40.43 -7.06
N GLY A 88 -6.63 39.30 -7.45
CA GLY A 88 -8.01 39.21 -7.91
C GLY A 88 -8.98 39.33 -6.74
N ARG A 89 -9.43 40.56 -6.46
CA ARG A 89 -10.69 40.81 -5.76
C ARG A 89 -11.89 40.64 -6.69
#